data_AF-A0A6B0STM8-F1
#
_entry.id   AF-A0A6B0STM8-F1
#
_cell.length_a   1.000
_cell.length_b   1.000
_cell.length_c   1.000
_cell.angle_alpha   90.00
_cell.angle_beta   90.00
_cell.angle_gamma   90.00
#
_symmetry.space_group_name_H-M   'P 1'
#
loop_
_entity.id
_entity.type
_entity.pdbx_description
1 polymer ?
#
loop_
_entity_poly.entity_id
_entity_poly.type
_entity_poly.pdbx_seq_one_letter_code
_entity_poly.pdbx_strand_id
1 'polypeptide(L)'
;MSKSGGSTDMTLAFELSALQELAKPGTAFAGARQWTEYVGVVSDEPTYVVTNFTRKRRIRQDFFSGPKGREESLESVKRQFDTERHVFVGVDDEDRELAESVGWEYLPLEDAAEKADWELADDADDADDDEAEVRDDWP
;
A
#
# COMPACT_ATOMS: atom_id res chain seq x y z
N MET A 1 25.23 15.95 -9.61
CA MET A 1 23.98 16.54 -10.12
C MET A 1 22.99 16.48 -8.98
N SER A 2 22.77 17.58 -8.28
CA SER A 2 21.76 17.62 -7.21
C SER A 2 20.40 17.72 -7.87
N LYS A 3 19.61 16.64 -7.82
CA LYS A 3 18.18 16.74 -8.14
C LYS A 3 17.54 17.58 -7.04
N SER A 4 16.74 18.55 -7.47
CA SER A 4 15.93 19.42 -6.62
C SER A 4 15.01 18.54 -5.75
N GLY A 5 15.17 18.62 -4.42
CA GLY A 5 14.31 17.96 -3.43
C GLY A 5 12.89 18.52 -3.46
N GLY A 6 12.07 17.99 -4.36
CA GLY A 6 10.62 18.10 -4.34
C GLY A 6 10.03 16.85 -3.70
N SER A 7 8.80 16.96 -3.19
CA SER A 7 8.06 16.00 -2.35
C SER A 7 7.97 14.54 -2.83
N THR A 8 8.58 14.18 -3.95
CA THR A 8 8.56 12.86 -4.56
C THR A 8 9.74 11.97 -4.14
N ASP A 9 10.79 12.48 -3.47
CA ASP A 9 11.95 11.66 -3.06
C ASP A 9 11.63 10.73 -1.87
N MET A 10 10.72 9.80 -2.10
CA MET A 10 10.22 8.88 -1.09
C MET A 10 9.76 7.56 -1.71
N THR A 11 10.11 6.48 -1.03
CA THR A 11 9.61 5.13 -1.28
C THR A 11 8.52 4.79 -0.27
N LEU A 12 7.34 4.41 -0.75
CA LEU A 12 6.20 4.01 0.07
C LEU A 12 5.93 2.50 -0.07
N ALA A 13 5.86 1.78 1.04
CA ALA A 13 5.45 0.38 1.05
C ALA A 13 4.14 0.26 1.83
N PHE A 14 3.16 -0.43 1.26
CA PHE A 14 1.96 -0.85 2.00
C PHE A 14 2.09 -2.29 2.43
N GLU A 15 1.66 -2.60 3.65
CA GLU A 15 1.27 -3.97 4.00
C GLU A 15 0.01 -4.35 3.21
N LEU A 16 -0.14 -5.63 2.84
CA LEU A 16 -1.30 -6.08 2.08
C LEU A 16 -2.62 -5.92 2.85
N SER A 17 -2.65 -6.23 4.15
CA SER A 17 -3.80 -6.02 5.05
C SER A 17 -4.18 -4.54 5.10
N ALA A 18 -3.22 -3.62 5.18
CA ALA A 18 -3.50 -2.18 5.11
C ALA A 18 -4.23 -1.78 3.80
N LEU A 19 -3.88 -2.40 2.66
CA LEU A 19 -4.63 -2.18 1.43
C LEU A 19 -6.00 -2.87 1.41
N GLN A 20 -6.22 -3.92 2.21
CA GLN A 20 -7.50 -4.60 2.29
C GLN A 20 -8.52 -3.80 3.10
N GLU A 21 -8.06 -2.98 4.05
CA GLU A 21 -8.87 -2.08 4.88
C GLU A 21 -9.31 -0.79 4.14
N LEU A 22 -8.84 -0.55 2.92
CA LEU A 22 -9.28 0.59 2.10
C LEU A 22 -10.54 0.22 1.30
N ALA A 23 -11.49 1.14 1.20
CA ALA A 23 -12.66 0.98 0.35
C ALA A 23 -12.27 0.92 -1.14
N LYS A 24 -11.34 1.80 -1.54
CA LYS A 24 -10.90 1.97 -2.94
C LYS A 24 -9.37 1.85 -3.07
N PRO A 25 -8.78 0.67 -2.79
CA PRO A 25 -7.33 0.50 -2.71
C PRO A 25 -6.61 0.77 -4.03
N GLY A 26 -7.23 0.48 -5.17
CA GLY A 26 -6.68 0.82 -6.48
C GLY A 26 -6.55 2.33 -6.69
N THR A 27 -7.54 3.10 -6.23
CA THR A 27 -7.55 4.57 -6.30
C THR A 27 -6.54 5.17 -5.33
N ALA A 28 -6.53 4.72 -4.07
CA ALA A 28 -5.57 5.17 -3.06
C ALA A 28 -4.13 4.93 -3.51
N PHE A 29 -3.81 3.74 -4.02
CA PHE A 29 -2.49 3.40 -4.53
C PHE A 29 -2.12 4.26 -5.76
N ALA A 30 -3.05 4.48 -6.69
CA ALA A 30 -2.82 5.35 -7.84
C ALA A 30 -2.63 6.82 -7.43
N GLY A 31 -3.27 7.27 -6.35
CA GLY A 31 -3.05 8.56 -5.71
C GLY A 31 -1.65 8.66 -5.12
N ALA A 32 -1.22 7.66 -4.35
CA ALA A 32 0.11 7.58 -3.76
C ALA A 32 1.22 7.72 -4.80
N ARG A 33 1.08 7.04 -5.94
CA ARG A 33 2.01 7.11 -7.09
C ARG A 33 2.27 8.50 -7.64
N GLN A 34 1.40 9.48 -7.37
CA GLN A 34 1.56 10.83 -7.89
C GLN A 34 2.57 11.65 -7.08
N TRP A 35 2.86 11.24 -5.84
CA TRP A 35 3.74 11.97 -4.92
C TRP A 35 4.83 11.11 -4.29
N THR A 36 4.94 9.83 -4.67
CA THR A 36 6.07 8.94 -4.32
C THR A 36 6.95 8.68 -5.55
N GLU A 37 8.26 8.51 -5.39
CA GLU A 37 9.13 8.04 -6.48
C GLU A 37 8.88 6.56 -6.76
N TYR A 38 8.69 5.78 -5.68
CA TYR A 38 8.42 4.34 -5.75
C TYR A 38 7.33 3.95 -4.77
N VAL A 39 6.42 3.08 -5.20
CA VAL A 39 5.44 2.48 -4.30
C VAL A 39 5.22 1.00 -4.56
N GLY A 40 5.05 0.23 -3.49
CA GLY A 40 4.92 -1.21 -3.58
C GLY A 40 4.09 -1.84 -2.48
N VAL A 41 3.91 -3.15 -2.59
CA VAL A 41 3.18 -3.97 -1.63
C VAL A 41 4.13 -5.00 -1.03
N VAL A 42 4.15 -5.03 0.30
CA VAL A 42 4.91 -5.96 1.13
C VAL A 42 3.91 -6.78 1.95
N SER A 43 4.15 -8.08 2.08
CA SER A 43 3.35 -9.00 2.88
C SER A 43 4.10 -10.32 3.10
N ASP A 44 3.73 -11.05 4.15
CA ASP A 44 4.13 -12.45 4.38
C ASP A 44 3.17 -13.44 3.68
N GLU A 45 2.07 -12.94 3.11
CA GLU A 45 1.15 -13.75 2.33
C GLU A 45 1.83 -14.37 1.09
N PRO A 46 1.41 -15.56 0.66
CA PRO A 46 1.94 -16.17 -0.56
C PRO A 46 1.82 -15.23 -1.77
N THR A 47 2.82 -15.24 -2.66
CA THR A 47 2.87 -14.36 -3.84
C THR A 47 1.60 -14.39 -4.69
N TYR A 48 0.91 -15.53 -4.78
CA TYR A 48 -0.34 -15.63 -5.54
C TYR A 48 -1.49 -14.83 -4.90
N VAL A 49 -1.53 -14.69 -3.57
CA VAL A 49 -2.53 -13.89 -2.85
C VAL A 49 -2.33 -12.42 -3.18
N VAL A 50 -1.10 -11.93 -2.98
CA VAL A 50 -0.70 -10.54 -3.30
C VAL A 50 -0.99 -10.23 -4.77
N THR A 51 -0.51 -11.04 -5.71
CA THR A 51 -0.67 -10.78 -7.14
C THR A 51 -2.11 -10.89 -7.61
N ASN A 52 -2.94 -11.75 -7.01
CA ASN A 52 -4.37 -11.80 -7.31
C ASN A 52 -5.09 -10.55 -6.80
N PHE A 53 -4.80 -10.11 -5.58
CA PHE A 53 -5.36 -8.89 -5.00
C PHE A 53 -5.04 -7.68 -5.88
N THR A 54 -3.77 -7.50 -6.23
CA THR A 54 -3.30 -6.32 -6.97
C THR A 54 -3.79 -6.32 -8.41
N ARG A 55 -3.82 -7.47 -9.08
CA ARG A 55 -4.40 -7.59 -10.44
C ARG A 55 -5.88 -7.26 -10.49
N LYS A 56 -6.70 -7.81 -9.57
CA LYS A 56 -8.16 -7.56 -9.54
C LYS A 56 -8.48 -6.08 -9.35
N ARG A 57 -7.67 -5.37 -8.58
CA ARG A 57 -7.82 -3.94 -8.27
C ARG A 57 -7.00 -3.00 -9.16
N ARG A 58 -6.36 -3.53 -10.22
CA ARG A 58 -5.51 -2.79 -11.18
C ARG A 58 -4.37 -2.00 -10.52
N ILE A 59 -3.86 -2.47 -9.38
CA ILE A 59 -2.74 -1.87 -8.67
C ILE A 59 -1.45 -2.12 -9.46
N ARG A 60 -0.74 -1.04 -9.79
CA ARG A 60 0.54 -1.09 -10.52
C ARG A 60 1.67 -0.69 -9.59
N GLN A 61 2.20 -1.67 -8.91
CA GLN A 61 3.32 -1.52 -7.99
C GLN A 61 4.66 -1.54 -8.72
N ASP A 62 5.61 -0.78 -8.19
CA ASP A 62 6.97 -0.66 -8.71
C ASP A 62 7.88 -1.77 -8.13
N PHE A 63 7.53 -2.31 -6.96
CA PHE A 63 8.17 -3.48 -6.34
C PHE A 63 7.17 -4.38 -5.59
N PHE A 64 7.60 -5.59 -5.22
CA PHE A 64 6.81 -6.62 -4.53
C PHE A 64 7.61 -7.22 -3.37
N SER A 65 6.92 -7.82 -2.40
CA SER A 65 7.54 -8.76 -1.46
C SER A 65 8.36 -9.83 -2.17
N GLY A 66 9.59 -10.01 -1.71
CA GLY A 66 10.43 -11.15 -2.05
C GLY A 66 9.97 -12.44 -1.33
N PRO A 67 10.51 -13.60 -1.71
CA PRO A 67 10.12 -14.90 -1.15
C PRO A 67 10.58 -15.14 0.29
N LYS A 68 11.26 -14.17 0.90
CA LYS A 68 11.94 -14.32 2.19
C LYS A 68 11.28 -13.52 3.32
N GLY A 69 10.02 -13.12 3.13
CA GLY A 69 9.21 -12.42 4.11
C GLY A 69 9.31 -10.89 4.06
N ARG A 70 8.53 -10.21 4.89
CA ARG A 70 8.43 -8.74 4.91
C ARG A 70 9.74 -8.04 5.23
N GLU A 71 10.47 -8.48 6.26
CA GLU A 71 11.71 -7.84 6.73
C GLU A 71 12.77 -7.75 5.62
N GLU A 72 13.16 -8.89 5.05
CA GLU A 72 14.18 -8.89 3.98
C GLU A 72 13.68 -8.16 2.72
N SER A 73 12.37 -8.14 2.48
CA SER A 73 11.79 -7.37 1.39
C SER A 73 12.00 -5.87 1.60
N LEU A 74 11.68 -5.34 2.79
CA LEU A 74 11.86 -3.93 3.12
C LEU A 74 13.34 -3.52 3.12
N GLU A 75 14.23 -4.35 3.67
CA GLU A 75 15.67 -4.10 3.59
C GLU A 75 16.17 -4.06 2.14
N SER A 76 15.72 -5.02 1.33
CA SER A 76 16.12 -5.13 -0.07
C SER A 76 15.62 -3.95 -0.89
N VAL A 77 14.37 -3.52 -0.67
CA VAL A 77 13.77 -2.34 -1.30
C VAL A 77 14.55 -1.09 -0.89
N LYS A 78 14.82 -0.88 0.40
CA LYS A 78 15.60 0.27 0.89
C LYS A 78 17.01 0.33 0.29
N ARG A 79 17.67 -0.81 0.09
CA ARG A 79 18.97 -0.87 -0.59
C ARG A 79 18.90 -0.59 -2.10
N GLN A 80 17.79 -0.95 -2.75
CA GLN A 80 17.62 -0.80 -4.20
C GLN A 80 17.12 0.59 -4.60
N PHE A 81 16.27 1.19 -3.77
CA PHE A 81 15.66 2.49 -3.98
C PHE A 81 16.23 3.49 -2.98
N ASP A 82 17.28 4.18 -3.41
CA ASP A 82 18.00 5.19 -2.63
C ASP A 82 17.23 6.52 -2.63
N THR A 83 16.07 6.52 -1.99
CA THR A 83 15.26 7.73 -1.74
C THR A 83 15.56 8.31 -0.37
N GLU A 84 15.35 9.61 -0.19
CA GLU A 84 15.59 10.28 1.11
C GLU A 84 14.71 9.74 2.24
N ARG A 85 13.48 9.32 1.92
CA ARG A 85 12.51 8.81 2.90
C ARG A 85 11.95 7.45 2.49
N HIS A 86 11.77 6.57 3.47
CA HIS A 86 11.13 5.28 3.30
C HIS A 86 10.00 5.15 4.32
N VAL A 87 8.76 5.03 3.86
CA VAL A 87 7.56 4.96 4.71
C VAL A 87 6.87 3.62 4.51
N PHE A 88 6.56 2.93 5.62
CA PHE A 88 5.79 1.71 5.65
C PHE A 88 4.42 1.97 6.27
N VAL A 89 3.36 1.69 5.52
CA VAL A 89 1.97 1.81 5.97
C VAL A 89 1.46 0.43 6.37
N GLY A 90 1.08 0.30 7.64
CA GLY A 90 0.59 -0.94 8.25
C GLY A 90 -0.60 -0.70 9.16
N VAL A 91 -1.07 -1.75 9.82
CA VAL A 91 -2.32 -1.71 10.63
C VAL A 91 -2.10 -2.00 12.11
N ASP A 92 -0.99 -2.65 12.48
CA ASP A 92 -0.76 -3.11 13.84
C ASP A 92 0.63 -2.73 14.39
N ASP A 93 0.86 -3.09 15.65
CA ASP A 93 2.13 -2.86 16.32
C ASP A 93 3.26 -3.76 15.78
N GLU A 94 2.96 -4.93 15.21
CA GLU A 94 3.97 -5.80 14.58
C GLU A 94 4.56 -5.13 13.33
N ASP A 95 3.71 -4.49 12.53
CA ASP A 95 4.14 -3.68 11.38
C ASP A 95 5.01 -2.49 11.81
N ARG A 96 4.70 -1.87 12.96
CA ARG A 96 5.52 -0.78 13.52
C ARG A 96 6.89 -1.28 13.94
N GLU A 97 6.94 -2.35 14.73
CA GLU A 97 8.19 -2.96 15.18
C GLU A 97 9.06 -3.39 13.99
N LEU A 98 8.43 -3.94 12.95
CA LEU A 98 9.09 -4.30 11.70
C LEU A 98 9.67 -3.07 10.99
N ALA A 99 8.89 -2.01 10.80
CA ALA A 99 9.38 -0.80 10.16
C ALA A 99 10.59 -0.22 10.90
N GLU A 100 10.49 -0.10 12.22
CA GLU A 100 11.55 0.45 13.05
C GLU A 100 12.83 -0.41 12.99
N SER A 101 12.70 -1.74 12.98
CA SER A 101 13.84 -2.66 12.93
C SER A 101 14.67 -2.52 11.64
N VAL A 102 14.01 -2.24 10.52
CA VAL A 102 14.66 -2.00 9.21
C VAL A 102 14.90 -0.50 8.92
N GLY A 103 14.59 0.37 9.88
CA GLY A 103 14.76 1.82 9.80
C GLY A 103 13.88 2.49 8.74
N TRP A 104 12.67 1.98 8.54
CA TRP A 104 11.59 2.63 7.80
C TRP A 104 10.76 3.47 8.77
N GLU A 105 10.20 4.58 8.30
CA GLU A 105 9.20 5.32 9.05
C GLU A 105 7.88 4.54 9.03
N TYR A 106 7.33 4.25 10.19
CA TYR A 106 6.00 3.66 10.29
C TYR A 106 4.92 4.74 10.24
N LEU A 107 3.87 4.51 9.46
CA LEU A 107 2.66 5.32 9.43
C LEU A 107 1.44 4.41 9.55
N PRO A 108 0.60 4.54 10.60
CA PRO A 108 -0.65 3.81 10.68
C PRO A 108 -1.53 4.08 9.47
N LEU A 109 -2.28 3.07 9.00
CA LEU A 109 -3.20 3.25 7.87
C LEU A 109 -4.19 4.38 8.11
N GLU A 110 -4.78 4.48 9.29
CA GLU A 110 -5.77 5.52 9.64
C GLU A 110 -5.18 6.92 9.44
N ASP A 111 -3.98 7.16 9.96
CA ASP A 111 -3.25 8.43 9.78
C ASP A 111 -2.90 8.69 8.31
N ALA A 112 -2.52 7.64 7.56
CA ALA A 112 -2.20 7.76 6.14
C ALA A 112 -3.45 8.12 5.34
N ALA A 113 -4.57 7.47 5.63
CA ALA A 113 -5.85 7.68 5.00
C ALA A 113 -6.37 9.10 5.26
N GLU A 114 -6.32 9.58 6.51
CA GLU A 114 -6.70 10.95 6.85
C GLU A 114 -5.86 11.97 6.08
N LYS A 115 -4.53 11.80 6.05
CA LYS A 115 -3.62 12.75 5.39
C LYS A 115 -3.75 12.76 3.87
N ALA A 116 -4.14 11.62 3.28
CA ALA A 116 -4.20 11.43 1.85
C ALA A 116 -5.63 11.41 1.28
N ASP A 117 -6.63 11.66 2.13
CA ASP A 117 -8.06 11.64 1.79
C ASP A 117 -8.47 10.27 1.19
N TRP A 118 -8.02 9.19 1.82
CA TRP A 118 -8.43 7.82 1.47
C TRP A 118 -9.58 7.36 2.35
N GLU A 119 -10.50 6.63 1.74
CA GLU A 119 -11.68 6.06 2.39
C GLU A 119 -11.37 4.65 2.90
N LEU A 120 -11.61 4.40 4.18
CA LEU A 120 -11.55 3.07 4.79
C LEU A 120 -12.81 2.27 4.45
N ALA A 121 -12.70 0.94 4.36
CA ALA A 121 -13.82 0.08 4.00
C ALA A 121 -14.94 0.12 5.04
N ASP A 122 -14.60 0.18 6.34
CA ASP A 122 -15.56 0.28 7.43
C ASP A 122 -16.35 1.62 7.40
N ASP A 123 -15.78 2.68 6.84
CA ASP A 123 -16.45 3.97 6.66
C ASP A 123 -17.36 4.00 5.41
N ALA A 124 -17.12 3.10 4.44
CA ALA A 124 -17.87 3.02 3.19
C ALA A 124 -19.19 2.24 3.33
N ASP A 125 -19.36 1.44 4.40
CA ASP A 125 -20.61 0.74 4.72
C ASP A 125 -21.77 1.72 5.05
N ASP A 126 -21.49 3.01 5.26
CA ASP A 126 -22.52 4.07 5.34
C ASP A 126 -22.93 4.64 3.95
N ALA A 127 -22.25 4.26 2.84
CA ALA A 127 -22.43 4.90 1.54
C ALA A 127 -22.63 3.96 0.33
N ASP A 128 -22.31 2.66 0.39
CA ASP A 128 -22.41 1.74 -0.75
C ASP A 128 -23.31 0.51 -0.47
N ASP A 129 -24.60 0.75 -0.16
CA ASP A 129 -25.66 -0.28 -0.22
C ASP A 129 -26.48 -0.20 -1.52
N ASP A 130 -25.92 0.43 -2.57
CA ASP A 130 -26.52 0.63 -3.90
C ASP A 130 -25.72 -0.07 -5.02
N GLU A 131 -25.35 -1.35 -4.84
CA GLU A 131 -25.12 -2.22 -6.00
C GLU A 131 -25.76 -3.59 -5.82
N ALA A 132 -27.03 -3.58 -5.39
CA ALA A 132 -27.96 -4.66 -5.66
C ALA A 132 -28.62 -4.49 -7.05
N GLU A 133 -27.85 -4.37 -8.13
CA GLU A 133 -28.39 -4.72 -9.46
C GLU A 133 -28.27 -6.22 -9.66
N VAL A 134 -29.28 -6.89 -9.10
CA VAL A 134 -29.74 -8.22 -9.47
C VAL A 134 -29.71 -8.32 -10.99
N ARG A 135 -28.74 -9.05 -11.55
CA ARG A 135 -28.76 -9.43 -12.97
C ARG A 135 -29.74 -10.58 -13.18
N ASP A 136 -31.03 -10.27 -13.05
CA ASP A 136 -32.14 -11.09 -13.55
C ASP A 136 -32.35 -10.75 -15.04
N ASP A 137 -31.57 -11.38 -15.91
CA ASP A 137 -32.01 -11.72 -17.27
C ASP A 137 -30.86 -12.45 -17.97
N TRP A 138 -30.90 -13.78 -17.94
CA TRP A 138 -30.18 -14.60 -18.90
C TRP A 138 -31.20 -15.44 -19.68
N PRO A 139 -31.34 -15.22 -21.01
CA PRO A 139 -32.33 -15.90 -21.84
C PRO A 139 -32.02 -17.37 -22.14
#